data_AF-A0A433ZZP4-F1
#
_entry.id   AF-A0A433ZZP4-F1
#
_cell.length_a   1.000
_cell.length_b   1.000
_cell.length_c   1.000
_cell.angle_alpha   90.00
_cell.angle_beta   90.00
_cell.angle_gamma   90.00
#
_symmetry.space_group_name_H-M   'P 1'
#
loop_
_entity.id
_entity.type
_entity.pdbx_description
1 polymer ?
#
loop_
_entity_poly.entity_id
_entity_poly.type
_entity_poly.pdbx_seq_one_letter_code
_entity_poly.pdbx_strand_id
1 'polypeptide(L)'
;HIFANHGVTLRGVVHDTLLQSYVFESHKSHDMDSLALRHLNYTTIAFSEVCGKGVGQICFDQVELGRATEYAGEDSDITLRLHQAMKGHVEGDPKLAYI
;
A
#
# COMPACT_ATOMS: atom_id res chain seq x y z
N HIS A 1 14.82 0.02 -1.68
CA HIS A 1 16.05 0.46 -2.38
C HIS A 1 15.98 1.91 -2.88
N ILE A 2 14.80 2.46 -3.21
CA ILE A 2 14.64 3.83 -3.75
C ILE A 2 15.39 4.91 -2.95
N PHE A 3 15.16 5.04 -1.65
CA PHE A 3 15.87 6.03 -0.82
C PHE A 3 17.38 5.81 -0.73
N ALA A 4 17.82 4.53 -0.67
CA ALA A 4 19.23 4.19 -0.60
C ALA A 4 20.00 4.58 -1.87
N ASN A 5 19.35 4.53 -3.03
CA ASN A 5 19.93 5.01 -4.30
C ASN A 5 20.26 6.51 -4.26
N HIS A 6 19.65 7.26 -3.34
CA HIS A 6 19.89 8.69 -3.11
C HIS A 6 20.63 8.95 -1.79
N GLY A 7 21.30 7.95 -1.22
CA GLY A 7 22.08 8.10 0.02
C GLY A 7 21.24 8.28 1.29
N VAL A 8 19.91 8.08 1.20
CA VAL A 8 19.00 8.19 2.34
C VAL A 8 18.80 6.82 2.99
N THR A 9 19.24 6.68 4.24
CA THR A 9 18.97 5.49 5.06
C THR A 9 17.59 5.60 5.70
N LEU A 10 16.61 4.86 5.18
CA LEU A 10 15.29 4.75 5.80
C LEU A 10 15.42 4.05 7.17
N ARG A 11 14.81 4.65 8.20
CA ARG A 11 14.77 4.12 9.57
C ARG A 11 13.35 4.23 10.11
N GLY A 12 13.07 3.56 11.22
CA GLY A 12 11.76 3.64 11.87
C GLY A 12 10.63 3.01 11.06
N VAL A 13 10.92 1.95 10.31
CA VAL A 13 9.90 1.15 9.63
C VAL A 13 9.23 0.28 10.69
N VAL A 14 8.10 0.74 11.21
CA VAL A 14 7.36 0.06 12.30
C VAL A 14 6.24 -0.83 11.77
N HIS A 15 5.62 -0.42 10.67
CA HIS A 15 4.40 -1.04 10.14
C HIS A 15 4.45 -1.14 8.62
N ASP A 16 3.86 -2.22 8.11
CA ASP A 16 3.67 -2.50 6.69
C ASP A 16 2.30 -3.18 6.55
N THR A 17 1.39 -2.62 5.78
CA THR A 17 -0.01 -3.09 5.66
C THR A 17 -0.11 -4.43 4.96
N LEU A 18 0.79 -4.72 4.00
CA LEU A 18 0.86 -6.02 3.35
C LEU A 18 1.24 -7.09 4.37
N LEU A 19 2.30 -6.84 5.16
CA LEU A 19 2.74 -7.79 6.19
C LEU A 19 1.71 -7.93 7.32
N GLN A 20 1.04 -6.83 7.72
CA GLN A 20 -0.06 -6.88 8.69
C GLN A 20 -1.14 -7.84 8.22
N SER A 21 -1.64 -7.67 6.98
CA SER A 21 -2.65 -8.56 6.41
C SER A 21 -2.15 -10.00 6.28
N TYR A 22 -0.90 -10.20 5.86
CA TYR A 22 -0.32 -11.52 5.70
C TYR A 22 -0.35 -12.34 7.00
N VAL A 23 -0.06 -11.70 8.14
CA VAL A 23 0.04 -12.40 9.42
C VAL A 23 -1.28 -13.01 9.87
N PHE A 24 -2.43 -12.36 9.67
CA PHE A 24 -3.73 -12.88 10.13
C PHE A 24 -4.60 -13.49 9.01
N GLU A 25 -4.28 -13.27 7.74
CA GLU A 25 -5.07 -13.80 6.62
C GLU A 25 -4.23 -14.20 5.39
N SER A 26 -3.08 -14.86 5.60
CA SER A 26 -2.08 -15.28 4.59
C SER A 26 -2.58 -16.02 3.33
N HIS A 27 -3.82 -16.52 3.34
CA HIS A 27 -4.43 -17.27 2.24
C HIS A 27 -5.13 -16.38 1.20
N LYS A 28 -5.10 -15.05 1.36
CA LYS A 28 -5.75 -14.07 0.48
C LYS A 28 -4.73 -13.23 -0.28
N SER A 29 -5.21 -12.42 -1.22
CA SER A 29 -4.35 -11.40 -1.85
C SER A 29 -4.08 -10.25 -0.87
N HIS A 30 -2.88 -9.67 -0.94
CA HIS A 30 -2.40 -8.64 -0.02
C HIS A 30 -1.92 -7.36 -0.73
N ASP A 31 -2.19 -7.24 -2.03
CA ASP A 31 -2.05 -5.97 -2.74
C ASP A 31 -3.04 -4.93 -2.21
N MET A 32 -2.68 -3.65 -2.35
CA MET A 32 -3.45 -2.55 -1.77
C MET A 32 -4.89 -2.49 -2.28
N ASP A 33 -5.12 -2.73 -3.58
CA ASP A 33 -6.45 -2.71 -4.19
C ASP A 33 -7.37 -3.76 -3.55
N SER A 34 -6.87 -4.99 -3.41
CA SER A 34 -7.58 -6.09 -2.76
C SER A 34 -7.84 -5.84 -1.27
N LEU A 35 -6.93 -5.15 -0.57
CA LEU A 35 -7.10 -4.80 0.83
C LEU A 35 -8.11 -3.67 1.00
N ALA A 36 -8.02 -2.62 0.19
CA ALA A 36 -8.92 -1.47 0.22
C ALA A 36 -10.37 -1.90 -0.03
N LEU A 37 -10.60 -2.76 -1.02
CA LEU A 37 -11.93 -3.28 -1.31
C LEU A 37 -12.49 -4.11 -0.15
N ARG A 38 -11.68 -5.01 0.42
CA ARG A 38 -12.12 -5.94 1.46
C ARG A 38 -12.36 -5.28 2.81
N HIS A 39 -11.46 -4.39 3.22
CA HIS A 39 -11.44 -3.83 4.58
C HIS A 39 -12.07 -2.45 4.67
N LEU A 40 -12.08 -1.69 3.57
CA LEU A 40 -12.60 -0.32 3.54
C LEU A 40 -13.81 -0.16 2.61
N ASN A 41 -14.20 -1.21 1.87
CA ASN A 41 -15.20 -1.15 0.81
C ASN A 41 -14.91 0.00 -0.17
N TYR A 42 -13.63 0.16 -0.53
CA TYR A 42 -13.12 1.25 -1.34
C TYR A 42 -12.36 0.70 -2.55
N THR A 43 -12.63 1.27 -3.73
CA THR A 43 -11.90 0.94 -4.96
C THR A 43 -10.86 2.02 -5.22
N THR A 44 -9.59 1.63 -5.20
CA THR A 44 -8.44 2.50 -5.50
C THR A 44 -8.33 2.82 -6.99
N ILE A 45 -7.65 3.92 -7.30
CA ILE A 45 -7.23 4.29 -8.64
C ILE A 45 -6.17 3.29 -9.11
N ALA A 46 -6.45 2.52 -10.16
CA ALA A 46 -5.46 1.56 -10.63
C ALA A 46 -4.28 2.29 -11.29
N PHE A 47 -3.06 1.76 -11.11
CA PHE A 47 -1.86 2.31 -11.77
C PHE A 47 -2.03 2.46 -13.29
N SER A 48 -2.78 1.54 -13.90
CA SER A 48 -3.06 1.57 -15.33
C SER A 48 -4.02 2.68 -15.77
N GLU A 49 -4.82 3.24 -14.86
CA GLU A 49 -5.63 4.44 -15.13
C GLU A 49 -4.78 5.71 -15.10
N VAL A 50 -3.55 5.62 -14.60
CA VAL A 50 -2.60 6.72 -14.49
C VAL A 50 -1.55 6.65 -15.59
N CYS A 51 -0.96 5.47 -15.79
CA CYS A 51 0.13 5.25 -16.74
C CYS A 51 -0.31 4.55 -18.04
N GLY A 52 -1.57 4.14 -18.18
CA GLY A 52 -2.02 3.35 -19.32
C GLY A 52 -1.65 1.85 -19.21
N LYS A 53 -1.79 1.12 -20.32
CA LYS A 53 -1.56 -0.34 -20.39
C LYS A 53 -0.79 -0.73 -21.66
N GLY A 54 -0.07 -1.85 -21.57
CA GLY A 54 0.57 -2.50 -22.71
C GLY A 54 1.65 -1.62 -23.34
N VAL A 55 1.77 -1.68 -24.67
CA VAL A 55 2.83 -0.98 -25.42
C VAL A 55 2.74 0.55 -25.33
N GLY A 56 1.56 1.08 -25.00
CA GLY A 56 1.32 2.52 -24.83
C GLY A 56 1.46 2.98 -23.37
N GLN A 57 1.91 2.12 -22.46
CA GLN A 57 2.11 2.48 -21.07
C GLN A 57 3.28 3.47 -20.95
N ILE A 58 3.03 4.60 -20.28
CA ILE A 58 4.04 5.62 -20.00
C ILE A 58 4.72 5.36 -18.65
N CYS A 59 5.90 5.95 -18.45
CA CYS A 59 6.55 5.96 -17.14
C CYS A 59 5.90 7.01 -16.22
N PHE A 60 6.00 6.81 -14.89
CA PHE A 60 5.31 7.68 -13.92
C PHE A 60 5.82 9.14 -13.95
N ASP A 61 7.07 9.37 -14.37
CA ASP A 61 7.65 10.70 -14.58
C ASP A 61 7.04 11.45 -15.76
N GLN A 62 6.27 10.77 -16.61
CA GLN A 62 5.56 11.36 -17.76
C GLN A 62 4.08 11.65 -17.45
N VAL A 63 3.60 11.30 -16.26
CA VAL A 63 2.21 11.52 -15.83
C VAL A 63 2.01 13.00 -15.50
N GLU A 64 0.84 13.54 -15.85
CA GLU A 64 0.44 14.89 -15.47
C GLU A 64 0.46 15.06 -13.94
N LEU A 65 0.99 16.18 -13.46
CA LEU A 65 1.30 16.37 -12.04
C LEU A 65 0.06 16.24 -11.13
N GLY A 66 -1.08 16.80 -11.53
CA GLY A 66 -2.34 16.68 -10.80
C GLY A 66 -2.76 15.21 -10.67
N ARG A 67 -2.73 14.46 -11.76
CA ARG A 67 -3.07 13.03 -11.74
C ARG A 67 -2.09 12.18 -10.93
N ALA A 68 -0.79 12.47 -11.03
CA ALA A 68 0.22 11.81 -10.21
C ALA A 68 0.03 12.10 -8.71
N THR A 69 -0.35 13.33 -8.38
CA THR A 69 -0.62 13.77 -7.01
C THR A 69 -1.84 13.07 -6.42
N GLU A 70 -2.92 12.96 -7.18
CA GLU A 70 -4.14 12.26 -6.77
C GLU A 70 -3.86 10.78 -6.46
N TYR A 71 -3.19 10.08 -7.38
CA TYR A 71 -2.82 8.67 -7.21
C TYR A 71 -1.89 8.45 -6.01
N ALA A 72 -0.78 9.17 -5.93
CA ALA A 72 0.19 9.00 -4.84
C ALA A 72 -0.38 9.44 -3.47
N GLY A 73 -1.27 10.44 -3.47
CA GLY A 73 -2.00 10.88 -2.30
C GLY A 73 -2.96 9.83 -1.79
N GLU A 74 -3.72 9.19 -2.70
CA GLU A 74 -4.61 8.09 -2.38
C GLU A 74 -3.85 6.90 -1.80
N ASP A 75 -2.76 6.45 -2.42
CA ASP A 75 -1.93 5.35 -1.90
C ASP A 75 -1.52 5.58 -0.44
N SER A 76 -1.16 6.82 -0.11
CA SER A 76 -0.77 7.22 1.24
C SER A 76 -1.95 7.23 2.22
N ASP A 77 -3.10 7.77 1.84
CA ASP A 77 -4.32 7.78 2.66
C ASP A 77 -4.84 6.37 2.91
N ILE A 78 -4.97 5.58 1.85
CA ILE A 78 -5.48 4.21 1.92
C ILE A 78 -4.56 3.32 2.74
N THR A 79 -3.23 3.46 2.62
CA THR A 79 -2.29 2.75 3.48
C THR A 79 -2.53 3.06 4.96
N LEU A 80 -2.74 4.32 5.33
CA LEU A 80 -3.01 4.69 6.73
C LEU A 80 -4.35 4.13 7.22
N ARG A 81 -5.41 4.24 6.42
CA ARG A 81 -6.75 3.73 6.74
C ARG A 81 -6.75 2.21 6.88
N LEU A 82 -6.03 1.51 6.01
CA LEU A 82 -5.82 0.06 6.09
C LEU A 82 -5.08 -0.31 7.37
N HIS A 83 -4.01 0.39 7.70
CA HIS A 83 -3.30 0.15 8.96
C HIS A 83 -4.25 0.28 10.16
N GLN A 84 -5.04 1.36 10.23
CA GLN A 84 -5.99 1.57 11.32
C GLN A 84 -7.06 0.47 11.41
N ALA A 85 -7.57 0.01 10.27
CA ALA A 85 -8.56 -1.06 10.22
C ALA A 85 -8.00 -2.43 10.63
N MET A 86 -6.74 -2.72 10.27
CA MET A 86 -6.14 -4.04 10.46
C MET A 86 -5.34 -4.17 11.76
N LYS A 87 -4.83 -3.07 12.33
CA LYS A 87 -3.96 -3.05 13.53
C LYS A 87 -4.51 -3.88 14.68
N GLY A 88 -5.82 -3.81 14.94
CA GLY A 88 -6.47 -4.56 16.03
C GLY A 88 -6.39 -6.09 15.88
N HIS A 89 -6.32 -6.60 14.66
CA HIS A 89 -6.17 -8.05 14.41
C HIS A 89 -4.76 -8.54 14.78
N VAL A 90 -3.75 -7.68 14.60
CA VAL A 90 -2.35 -8.02 14.89
C VAL A 90 -2.06 -7.82 16.37
N GLU A 91 -2.37 -6.64 16.93
CA GLU A 91 -2.09 -6.37 18.35
C GLU A 91 -2.98 -7.17 19.30
N GLY A 92 -4.15 -7.60 18.82
CA GLY A 92 -5.10 -8.39 19.58
C GLY A 92 -4.76 -9.88 19.68
N ASP A 93 -3.78 -10.39 18.91
CA ASP A 93 -3.38 -11.81 18.97
C ASP A 93 -2.18 -11.99 19.92
N PRO A 94 -2.37 -12.60 21.11
CA PRO A 94 -1.30 -12.78 22.09
C PRO A 94 -0.15 -13.65 21.57
N LYS A 95 -0.38 -14.50 20.57
CA LYS A 95 0.67 -15.35 20.00
C LYS A 95 1.68 -14.53 19.20
N LEU A 96 1.27 -13.39 18.65
CA LEU A 96 2.13 -12.50 17.88
C LEU A 96 3.04 -11.65 18.77
N ALA A 97 2.77 -11.57 20.08
CA ALA A 97 3.58 -10.81 21.03
C ALA A 97 4.95 -11.47 21.36
N TYR A 98 5.16 -12.72 20.94
CA TYR A 98 6.37 -13.50 21.24
C TYR A 98 7.19 -13.84 20.00
N ILE A 99 6.89 -13.19 18.87
CA ILE A 99 7.66 -13.27 17.62
C ILE A 99 8.71 -12.16 17.63
#